data_AF-D8M0Y0-F1
#
_entry.id   AF-D8M0Y0-F1
#
_cell.length_a   1.000
_cell.length_b   1.000
_cell.length_c   1.000
_cell.angle_alpha   90.00
_cell.angle_beta   90.00
_cell.angle_gamma   90.00
#
_symmetry.space_group_name_H-M   'P 1'
#
loop_
_entity.id
_entity.type
_entity.pdbx_description
1 polymer ?
#
loop_
_entity_poly.entity_id
_entity_poly.type
_entity_poly.pdbx_seq_one_letter_code
_entity_poly.pdbx_strand_id
1 'polypeptide(L)'
;MLVFAVVHYIAIYGSSLSDKCEQRLISSVLPKNRLKHKNAYKYQCSLYKRLIDDESDQSSSSKDDERFSFLNDSLRREPSLRHDIPMYYIVPICNGKKQGYGEIHFGGEYDALVYSTSWINDIRSNKGFVYNRITSKVLCLVDDCETILFDETNCPQWEILDKDNGERWEGLSYRGSPCGLGEYYDENNYLIYRGMCVDFYWEGYGQSFFPRTVGNKPQLASEGMWCHGNLLGIADRFDLFGNSLLKGLLLNQEMYESSLVIQGSDFSMASCFVEELVVANNSLNTIQSINLSVFCLLQRFIVGDNCCRKCKRLLIAHNNALTTTIIGNYSFTTHGNSLELLLSDSNAILRKRKAFLIRDLPRLEILQIGVGSFSDYCEFSVTDVPQLISIGIGRSGQQEKQIGISCCFFYCSRLFLKELPQIKTVKIGDYSFYHTNSVLFCNMPKLLFIIVGNGCFFRSLHYKGRLVLQNLPSLAAFTSLEQSFVSIHSLTIKNAPLLKLRVDVLSSFWSLHHLELESTKLKVVLR
;
A
#
# COMPACT_ATOMS: atom_id res chain seq x y z
N MET A 1 19.28 -6.75 6.71
CA MET A 1 20.74 -6.67 6.93
C MET A 1 21.58 -7.29 5.82
N LEU A 2 21.27 -8.48 5.26
CA LEU A 2 22.08 -9.07 4.18
C LEU A 2 22.03 -8.30 2.84
N VAL A 3 20.90 -7.70 2.48
CA VAL A 3 20.77 -6.89 1.25
C VAL A 3 21.61 -5.59 1.32
N PHE A 4 21.71 -5.01 2.52
CA PHE A 4 22.49 -3.79 2.77
C PHE A 4 23.99 -4.00 2.67
N ALA A 5 24.50 -5.20 3.01
CA ALA A 5 25.91 -5.53 2.88
C ALA A 5 26.34 -5.70 1.40
N VAL A 6 25.45 -6.17 0.53
CA VAL A 6 25.74 -6.38 -0.90
C VAL A 6 25.83 -5.05 -1.64
N VAL A 7 24.97 -4.07 -1.32
CA VAL A 7 25.01 -2.73 -1.92
C VAL A 7 26.28 -1.97 -1.48
N HIS A 8 26.68 -2.09 -0.21
CA HIS A 8 27.91 -1.47 0.29
C HIS A 8 29.18 -2.10 -0.29
N TYR A 9 29.17 -3.40 -0.59
CA TYR A 9 30.35 -4.09 -1.13
C TYR A 9 30.57 -3.82 -2.63
N ILE A 10 29.50 -3.65 -3.41
CA ILE A 10 29.57 -3.35 -4.85
C ILE A 10 30.00 -1.90 -5.11
N ALA A 11 29.57 -0.95 -4.26
CA ALA A 11 29.91 0.47 -4.40
C ALA A 11 31.40 0.78 -4.16
N ILE A 12 32.12 -0.05 -3.41
CA ILE A 12 33.51 0.24 -2.98
C ILE A 12 34.56 -0.45 -3.88
N TYR A 13 34.26 -1.57 -4.55
CA TYR A 13 35.27 -2.41 -5.24
C TYR A 13 34.99 -2.71 -6.73
N GLY A 14 33.98 -2.11 -7.34
CA GLY A 14 33.55 -2.40 -8.71
C GLY A 14 34.34 -1.70 -9.83
N SER A 15 35.67 -1.64 -9.77
CA SER A 15 36.51 -1.04 -10.82
C SER A 15 37.52 -2.03 -11.41
N SER A 16 37.07 -3.18 -11.94
CA SER A 16 37.93 -4.01 -12.83
C SER A 16 37.26 -5.16 -13.61
N LEU A 17 35.93 -5.15 -13.84
CA LEU A 17 35.29 -6.20 -14.66
C LEU A 17 34.64 -5.59 -15.91
N SER A 18 35.49 -5.38 -16.90
CA SER A 18 35.24 -4.81 -18.22
C SER A 18 34.17 -5.54 -19.03
N ASP A 19 33.36 -4.74 -19.73
CA ASP A 19 32.59 -4.85 -20.99
C ASP A 19 31.87 -6.17 -21.37
N LYS A 20 32.33 -7.35 -20.95
CA LYS A 20 31.70 -8.64 -21.25
C LYS A 20 30.60 -9.05 -20.27
N CYS A 21 30.55 -8.43 -19.08
CA CYS A 21 29.45 -8.63 -18.13
C CYS A 21 28.23 -7.74 -18.48
N GLU A 22 28.46 -6.59 -19.12
CA GLU A 22 27.43 -5.60 -19.48
C GLU A 22 26.45 -6.10 -20.55
N GLN A 23 26.92 -6.85 -21.57
CA GLN A 23 26.01 -7.47 -22.54
C GLN A 23 25.13 -8.57 -21.93
N ARG A 24 25.53 -9.17 -20.81
CA ARG A 24 24.71 -10.16 -20.08
C ARG A 24 23.65 -9.50 -19.21
N LEU A 25 23.91 -8.31 -18.65
CA LEU A 25 22.96 -7.60 -17.78
C LEU A 25 21.81 -6.92 -18.56
N ILE A 26 22.10 -6.37 -19.75
CA ILE A 26 21.03 -5.86 -20.64
C ILE A 26 20.13 -7.02 -21.12
N SER A 27 20.67 -8.24 -21.22
CA SER A 27 19.91 -9.46 -21.53
C SER A 27 19.16 -10.07 -20.33
N SER A 28 19.39 -9.59 -19.10
CA SER A 28 18.81 -10.18 -17.88
C SER A 28 17.66 -9.39 -17.26
N VAL A 29 17.39 -8.16 -17.73
CA VAL A 29 16.24 -7.33 -17.30
C VAL A 29 15.04 -7.49 -18.25
N LEU A 30 15.22 -8.16 -19.38
CA LEU A 30 14.15 -8.43 -20.35
C LEU A 30 13.85 -9.94 -20.41
N PRO A 31 12.58 -10.36 -20.55
CA PRO A 31 12.23 -11.77 -20.63
C PRO A 31 13.02 -12.43 -21.76
N LYS A 32 13.63 -13.57 -21.47
CA LYS A 32 14.44 -14.40 -22.39
C LYS A 32 13.59 -14.90 -23.55
N ASN A 33 13.29 -14.04 -24.51
CA ASN A 33 12.86 -14.41 -25.84
C ASN A 33 13.84 -13.78 -26.82
N ARG A 34 14.48 -14.63 -27.64
CA ARG A 34 15.40 -14.24 -28.72
C ARG A 34 14.67 -13.34 -29.74
N LEU A 35 14.55 -12.06 -29.44
CA LEU A 35 14.02 -11.05 -30.34
C LEU A 35 15.19 -10.38 -31.06
N LYS A 36 15.12 -10.35 -32.39
CA LYS A 36 16.06 -9.61 -33.24
C LYS A 36 16.13 -8.15 -32.77
N HIS A 37 17.32 -7.53 -32.73
CA HIS A 37 17.60 -6.19 -32.16
C HIS A 37 16.53 -5.11 -32.46
N LYS A 38 15.97 -5.04 -33.66
CA LYS A 38 14.90 -4.08 -34.02
C LYS A 38 13.60 -4.23 -33.23
N ASN A 39 13.29 -5.43 -32.73
CA ASN A 39 12.11 -5.69 -31.91
C ASN A 39 12.36 -5.41 -30.43
N ALA A 40 13.62 -5.45 -29.98
CA ALA A 40 13.97 -5.17 -28.58
C ALA A 40 13.75 -3.69 -28.23
N TYR A 41 14.18 -2.78 -29.12
CA TYR A 41 13.95 -1.34 -28.93
C TYR A 41 12.46 -1.00 -28.91
N LYS A 42 11.68 -1.46 -29.89
CA LYS A 42 10.21 -1.26 -29.89
C LYS A 42 9.53 -1.81 -28.64
N TYR A 43 10.00 -2.96 -28.16
CA TYR A 43 9.50 -3.54 -26.91
C TYR A 43 9.84 -2.66 -25.71
N GLN A 44 11.08 -2.17 -25.59
CA GLN A 44 11.49 -1.21 -24.57
C GLN A 44 10.66 0.08 -24.65
N CYS A 45 10.43 0.64 -25.85
CA CYS A 45 9.55 1.80 -26.04
C CYS A 45 8.15 1.52 -25.48
N SER A 46 7.57 0.37 -25.82
CA SER A 46 6.24 -0.02 -25.34
C SER A 46 6.18 -0.24 -23.83
N LEU A 47 7.28 -0.75 -23.25
CA LEU A 47 7.40 -0.99 -21.82
C LEU A 47 7.47 0.33 -21.04
N TYR A 48 8.39 1.23 -21.38
CA TYR A 48 8.52 2.50 -20.67
C TYR A 48 7.27 3.36 -20.82
N LYS A 49 6.69 3.39 -22.03
CA LYS A 49 5.41 4.09 -22.24
C LYS A 49 4.32 3.49 -21.37
N ARG A 50 4.22 2.17 -21.28
CA ARG A 50 3.27 1.50 -20.38
C ARG A 50 3.52 1.83 -18.91
N LEU A 51 4.77 1.85 -18.45
CA LEU A 51 5.11 2.22 -17.06
C LEU A 51 4.68 3.66 -16.73
N ILE A 52 4.79 4.58 -17.70
CA ILE A 52 4.38 5.97 -17.56
C ILE A 52 2.84 6.10 -17.61
N ASP A 53 2.19 5.37 -18.53
CA ASP A 53 0.74 5.42 -18.76
C ASP A 53 -0.05 4.70 -17.65
N ASP A 54 0.44 3.58 -17.10
CA ASP A 54 -0.24 2.79 -16.04
C ASP A 54 -0.49 3.64 -14.77
N GLU A 55 0.32 4.68 -14.50
CA GLU A 55 0.05 5.63 -13.41
C GLU A 55 -1.09 6.61 -13.73
N SER A 56 -1.20 7.05 -14.97
CA SER A 56 -2.28 7.94 -15.41
C SER A 56 -3.65 7.25 -15.31
N ASP A 57 -3.68 5.95 -15.57
CA ASP A 57 -4.88 5.12 -15.40
C ASP A 57 -5.26 4.97 -13.92
N GLN A 58 -4.30 4.81 -13.00
CA GLN A 58 -4.56 4.72 -11.55
C GLN A 58 -5.04 6.06 -10.94
N SER A 59 -4.49 7.18 -11.40
CA SER A 59 -4.92 8.53 -10.98
C SER A 59 -6.29 8.93 -11.57
N SER A 60 -6.67 8.37 -12.72
CA SER A 60 -7.99 8.54 -13.35
C SER A 60 -9.14 7.76 -12.68
N SER A 61 -8.87 7.01 -11.61
CA SER A 61 -9.89 6.27 -10.83
C SER A 61 -10.90 7.17 -10.09
N SER A 62 -10.87 8.48 -10.30
CA SER A 62 -11.94 9.41 -9.91
C SER A 62 -13.29 9.16 -10.62
N LYS A 63 -13.34 8.23 -11.60
CA LYS A 63 -14.60 7.80 -12.24
C LYS A 63 -15.33 6.66 -11.53
N ASP A 64 -14.76 6.05 -10.48
CA ASP A 64 -15.45 5.01 -9.71
C ASP A 64 -16.51 5.57 -8.72
N ASP A 65 -16.68 6.89 -8.68
CA ASP A 65 -17.64 7.58 -7.82
C ASP A 65 -19.08 7.61 -8.36
N GLU A 66 -19.37 7.06 -9.55
CA GLU A 66 -20.76 6.89 -10.02
C GLU A 66 -21.05 5.50 -10.63
N ARG A 67 -21.98 4.78 -9.99
CA ARG A 67 -22.67 3.53 -10.40
C ARG A 67 -22.02 2.20 -10.00
N PHE A 68 -22.15 1.87 -8.71
CA PHE A 68 -22.38 0.48 -8.30
C PHE A 68 -23.89 0.20 -8.13
N SER A 69 -24.63 0.25 -9.24
CA SER A 69 -25.95 -0.37 -9.33
C SER A 69 -25.77 -1.82 -9.79
N PHE A 70 -25.68 -2.75 -8.85
CA PHE A 70 -25.60 -4.18 -9.14
C PHE A 70 -26.98 -4.75 -9.44
N LEU A 71 -27.30 -4.84 -10.73
CA LEU A 71 -28.28 -5.76 -11.30
C LEU A 71 -27.58 -6.57 -12.40
N ASN A 72 -27.73 -7.90 -12.31
CA ASN A 72 -27.29 -8.95 -13.25
C ASN A 72 -25.80 -9.32 -13.27
N ASP A 73 -25.43 -10.19 -12.31
CA ASP A 73 -24.28 -11.09 -12.47
C ASP A 73 -24.72 -12.33 -13.25
N SER A 74 -24.57 -12.26 -14.58
CA SER A 74 -24.62 -13.41 -15.49
C SER A 74 -23.95 -12.99 -16.78
N LEU A 75 -22.61 -12.90 -16.81
CA LEU A 75 -21.78 -13.00 -18.00
C LEU A 75 -20.32 -13.12 -17.55
N ARG A 76 -19.76 -14.32 -17.73
CA ARG A 76 -18.33 -14.60 -17.59
C ARG A 76 -17.55 -13.62 -18.49
N ARG A 77 -16.83 -12.68 -17.90
CA ARG A 77 -15.68 -12.05 -18.56
C ARG A 77 -14.46 -12.88 -18.21
N GLU A 78 -13.76 -13.36 -19.24
CA GLU A 78 -12.44 -13.96 -19.07
C GLU A 78 -11.51 -12.95 -18.35
N PRO A 79 -10.63 -13.42 -17.46
CA PRO A 79 -9.69 -12.53 -16.79
C PRO A 79 -8.64 -12.08 -17.81
N SER A 80 -8.74 -10.83 -18.27
CA SER A 80 -7.59 -10.17 -18.89
C SER A 80 -6.49 -10.12 -17.83
N LEU A 81 -5.41 -10.87 -18.03
CA LEU A 81 -4.17 -10.74 -17.26
C LEU A 81 -3.54 -9.35 -17.50
N ARG A 82 -4.14 -8.30 -16.93
CA ARG A 82 -3.41 -7.08 -16.59
C ARG A 82 -2.53 -7.46 -15.40
N HIS A 83 -1.26 -7.74 -15.64
CA HIS A 83 -0.28 -7.66 -14.58
C HIS A 83 -0.20 -6.17 -14.20
N ASP A 84 -0.85 -5.79 -13.11
CA ASP A 84 -0.67 -4.48 -12.51
C ASP A 84 0.77 -4.44 -11.98
N ILE A 85 1.58 -3.55 -12.56
CA ILE A 85 2.96 -3.36 -12.14
C ILE A 85 2.91 -2.67 -10.78
N PRO A 86 3.45 -3.27 -9.70
CA PRO A 86 3.42 -2.63 -8.39
C PRO A 86 4.20 -1.32 -8.46
N MET A 87 3.60 -0.20 -8.03
CA MET A 87 4.26 1.10 -7.99
C MET A 87 4.34 1.63 -6.57
N TYR A 88 5.43 2.30 -6.23
CA TYR A 88 5.63 2.96 -4.94
C TYR A 88 6.16 4.37 -5.18
N TYR A 89 5.67 5.32 -4.38
CA TYR A 89 5.92 6.75 -4.59
C TYR A 89 6.77 7.28 -3.44
N ILE A 90 7.97 7.74 -3.78
CA ILE A 90 8.82 8.49 -2.88
C ILE A 90 8.66 9.96 -3.24
N VAL A 91 7.73 10.64 -2.58
CA VAL A 91 7.37 12.02 -2.88
C VAL A 91 7.06 12.76 -1.58
N PRO A 92 7.40 14.05 -1.45
CA PRO A 92 6.96 14.84 -0.32
C PRO A 92 5.43 14.84 -0.22
N ILE A 93 4.92 14.77 1.01
CA ILE A 93 3.50 14.76 1.31
C ILE A 93 3.16 16.08 2.00
N CYS A 94 2.14 16.78 1.51
CA CYS A 94 1.58 17.96 2.15
C CYS A 94 0.08 17.72 2.38
N ASN A 95 -0.38 17.80 3.64
CA ASN A 95 -1.77 17.55 4.02
C ASN A 95 -2.35 16.21 3.51
N GLY A 96 -1.53 15.16 3.48
CA GLY A 96 -1.94 13.83 3.01
C GLY A 96 -2.08 13.70 1.49
N LYS A 97 -1.49 14.63 0.72
CA LYS A 97 -1.42 14.58 -0.74
C LYS A 97 0.02 14.69 -1.24
N LYS A 98 0.33 14.08 -2.37
CA LYS A 98 1.64 14.19 -3.05
C LYS A 98 1.86 15.62 -3.55
N GLN A 99 3.02 16.19 -3.25
CA GLN A 99 3.35 17.58 -3.57
C GLN A 99 4.86 17.74 -3.87
N GLY A 100 5.20 18.44 -4.95
CA GLY A 100 6.59 18.70 -5.34
C GLY A 100 7.22 17.57 -6.16
N TYR A 101 8.54 17.55 -6.24
CA TYR A 101 9.30 16.55 -6.98
C TYR A 101 9.44 15.25 -6.19
N GLY A 102 9.44 14.12 -6.89
CA GLY A 102 9.62 12.81 -6.30
C GLY A 102 9.78 11.73 -7.35
N GLU A 103 9.76 10.49 -6.88
CA GLU A 103 10.05 9.31 -7.68
C GLU A 103 8.93 8.29 -7.61
N ILE A 104 8.66 7.66 -8.75
CA ILE A 104 7.87 6.44 -8.87
C ILE A 104 8.85 5.29 -9.06
N HIS A 105 8.79 4.32 -8.17
CA HIS A 105 9.57 3.11 -8.23
C HIS A 105 8.65 1.94 -8.61
N PHE A 106 9.18 1.01 -9.39
CA PHE A 106 8.41 -0.11 -9.97
C PHE A 106 8.82 -1.43 -9.35
N GLY A 107 7.88 -2.30 -8.98
CA GLY A 107 8.16 -3.55 -8.31
C GLY A 107 8.34 -4.74 -9.26
N GLY A 108 8.77 -5.87 -8.68
CA GLY A 108 8.93 -7.13 -9.41
C GLY A 108 10.18 -7.13 -10.29
N GLU A 109 10.02 -7.45 -11.57
CA GLU A 109 11.13 -7.49 -12.53
C GLU A 109 11.67 -6.09 -12.89
N TYR A 110 10.94 -5.04 -12.50
CA TYR A 110 11.25 -3.64 -12.82
C TYR A 110 11.87 -2.86 -11.63
N ASP A 111 12.29 -3.53 -10.56
CA ASP A 111 12.82 -2.92 -9.31
C ASP A 111 14.05 -2.00 -9.51
N ALA A 112 14.75 -2.17 -10.64
CA ALA A 112 15.87 -1.31 -11.01
C ALA A 112 15.44 0.02 -11.67
N LEU A 113 14.18 0.15 -12.09
CA LEU A 113 13.68 1.32 -12.81
C LEU A 113 13.04 2.31 -11.85
N VAL A 114 13.30 3.59 -12.09
CA VAL A 114 12.71 4.71 -11.36
C VAL A 114 12.27 5.77 -12.34
N TYR A 115 11.08 6.32 -12.15
CA TYR A 115 10.56 7.47 -12.89
C TYR A 115 10.53 8.69 -11.98
N SER A 116 11.40 9.67 -12.23
CA SER A 116 11.45 10.95 -11.51
C SER A 116 10.54 11.96 -12.20
N THR A 117 9.69 12.64 -11.43
CA THR A 117 8.66 13.59 -11.91
C THR A 117 8.15 14.47 -10.75
N SER A 118 7.07 15.22 -10.95
CA SER A 118 6.51 16.13 -9.94
C SER A 118 4.99 16.03 -9.80
N TRP A 119 4.47 16.44 -8.64
CA TRP A 119 3.03 16.45 -8.32
C TRP A 119 2.56 17.79 -7.77
N ILE A 120 1.31 18.13 -8.09
CA ILE A 120 0.57 19.21 -7.46
C ILE A 120 -0.77 18.64 -7.00
N ASN A 121 -0.99 18.54 -5.68
CA ASN A 121 -2.21 17.97 -5.10
C ASN A 121 -2.60 16.60 -5.71
N ASP A 122 -1.69 15.63 -5.71
CA ASP A 122 -1.82 14.30 -6.33
C ASP A 122 -1.86 14.27 -7.88
N ILE A 123 -1.89 15.42 -8.56
CA ILE A 123 -1.84 15.47 -10.04
C ILE A 123 -0.38 15.44 -10.47
N ARG A 124 0.03 14.38 -11.17
CA ARG A 124 1.39 14.22 -11.72
C ARG A 124 1.62 15.15 -12.91
N SER A 125 2.83 15.66 -13.07
CA SER A 125 3.25 16.32 -14.30
C SER A 125 3.56 15.30 -15.39
N ASN A 126 3.35 15.69 -16.66
CA ASN A 126 3.76 14.87 -17.81
C ASN A 126 5.24 15.07 -18.16
N LYS A 127 6.04 15.62 -17.24
CA LYS A 127 7.47 15.87 -17.41
C LYS A 127 8.28 15.04 -16.44
N GLY A 128 9.43 14.57 -16.88
CA GLY A 128 10.33 13.79 -16.04
C GLY A 128 11.26 12.89 -16.83
N PHE A 129 11.81 11.89 -16.18
CA PHE A 129 12.73 10.96 -16.83
C PHE A 129 12.78 9.61 -16.13
N VAL A 130 13.00 8.54 -16.90
CA VAL A 130 13.20 7.20 -16.35
C VAL A 130 14.69 6.89 -16.32
N TYR A 131 15.17 6.39 -15.20
CA TYR A 131 16.56 5.96 -15.04
C TYR A 131 16.65 4.59 -14.36
N ASN A 132 17.80 3.93 -14.56
CA ASN A 132 18.14 2.72 -13.83
C ASN A 132 18.91 3.09 -12.57
N ARG A 133 18.33 2.82 -11.39
CA ARG A 133 18.93 3.17 -10.09
C ARG A 133 20.16 2.38 -9.71
N ILE A 134 20.42 1.24 -10.37
CA ILE A 134 21.60 0.41 -10.12
C ILE A 134 22.79 0.91 -10.96
N THR A 135 22.53 1.28 -12.21
CA THR A 135 23.58 1.71 -13.15
C THR A 135 23.69 3.23 -13.31
N SER A 136 22.79 3.99 -12.67
CA SER A 136 22.64 5.46 -12.83
C SER A 136 22.54 5.90 -14.30
N LYS A 137 21.98 5.04 -15.16
CA LYS A 137 21.81 5.33 -16.59
C LYS A 137 20.43 5.90 -16.82
N VAL A 138 20.35 7.09 -17.41
CA VAL A 138 19.09 7.66 -17.89
C VAL A 138 18.65 6.89 -19.14
N LEU A 139 17.38 6.50 -19.19
CA LEU A 139 16.80 5.63 -20.21
C LEU A 139 15.82 6.37 -21.09
N CYS A 140 15.07 7.32 -20.53
CA CYS A 140 14.20 8.18 -21.32
C CYS A 140 13.97 9.54 -20.66
N LEU A 141 13.71 10.55 -21.48
CA LEU A 141 13.18 11.84 -21.08
C LEU A 141 11.71 11.92 -21.50
N VAL A 142 10.87 12.50 -20.65
CA VAL A 142 9.43 12.64 -20.86
C VAL A 142 9.10 14.12 -20.78
N ASP A 143 8.44 14.64 -21.80
CA ASP A 143 7.88 15.99 -21.85
C ASP A 143 6.43 15.95 -22.38
N ASP A 144 5.72 17.07 -22.27
CA ASP A 144 4.31 17.18 -22.66
C ASP A 144 4.04 16.80 -24.12
N CYS A 145 5.04 16.97 -24.99
CA CYS A 145 4.93 16.76 -26.43
C CYS A 145 5.58 15.45 -26.91
N GLU A 146 6.61 14.96 -26.24
CA GLU A 146 7.39 13.81 -26.71
C GLU A 146 8.01 12.99 -25.56
N THR A 147 8.20 11.70 -25.81
CA THR A 147 9.03 10.83 -24.99
C THR A 147 10.28 10.46 -25.78
N ILE A 148 11.43 10.95 -25.33
CA ILE A 148 12.72 10.68 -25.94
C ILE A 148 13.31 9.42 -25.30
N LEU A 149 13.48 8.37 -26.08
CA LEU A 149 14.04 7.10 -25.63
C LEU A 149 15.48 6.97 -26.07
N PHE A 150 16.36 6.66 -25.12
CA PHE A 150 17.78 6.50 -25.42
C PHE A 150 18.10 5.11 -25.96
N ASP A 151 18.88 5.06 -27.03
CA ASP A 151 19.39 3.83 -27.64
C ASP A 151 20.90 3.91 -27.90
N GLU A 152 21.44 3.00 -28.70
CA GLU A 152 22.87 2.97 -29.02
C GLU A 152 23.33 4.18 -29.85
N THR A 153 22.42 4.81 -30.60
CA THR A 153 22.71 5.91 -31.54
C THR A 153 22.28 7.28 -31.03
N ASN A 154 21.23 7.31 -30.21
CA ASN A 154 20.67 8.50 -29.61
C ASN A 154 20.75 8.32 -28.09
N CYS A 155 21.90 8.62 -27.50
CA CYS A 155 22.11 8.55 -26.05
C CYS A 155 22.99 9.69 -25.57
N PRO A 156 22.98 10.00 -24.26
CA PRO A 156 23.86 10.99 -23.69
C PRO A 156 25.32 10.70 -24.00
N GLN A 157 26.08 11.74 -24.35
CA GLN A 157 27.50 11.67 -24.66
C GLN A 157 28.29 12.46 -23.63
N TRP A 158 29.55 12.11 -23.41
CA TRP A 158 30.39 12.87 -22.50
C TRP A 158 30.77 14.21 -23.15
N GLU A 159 30.48 15.31 -22.45
CA GLU A 159 30.81 16.67 -22.88
C GLU A 159 31.20 17.54 -21.68
N ILE A 160 31.81 18.67 -21.98
CA ILE A 160 32.04 19.76 -21.04
C ILE A 160 31.04 20.88 -21.36
N LEU A 161 30.19 21.24 -20.40
CA LEU A 161 29.24 22.34 -20.54
C LEU A 161 29.68 23.49 -19.62
N ASP A 162 30.24 24.53 -20.23
CA ASP A 162 30.63 25.76 -19.54
C ASP A 162 29.47 26.77 -19.52
N LYS A 163 29.29 27.44 -18.38
CA LYS A 163 28.43 28.62 -18.26
C LYS A 163 29.26 29.90 -18.30
N ASP A 164 28.63 31.00 -18.69
CA ASP A 164 29.29 32.32 -18.80
C ASP A 164 29.87 32.83 -17.47
N ASN A 165 29.36 32.35 -16.33
CA ASN A 165 29.82 32.71 -14.99
C ASN A 165 31.06 31.90 -14.54
N GLY A 166 31.54 30.94 -15.33
CA GLY A 166 32.67 30.07 -15.00
C GLY A 166 32.30 28.75 -14.34
N GLU A 167 31.02 28.50 -14.04
CA GLU A 167 30.56 27.18 -13.61
C GLU A 167 30.64 26.17 -14.76
N ARG A 168 30.91 24.90 -14.44
CA ARG A 168 31.14 23.86 -15.45
C ARG A 168 30.56 22.52 -15.05
N TRP A 169 29.96 21.82 -16.01
CA TRP A 169 29.62 20.41 -15.91
C TRP A 169 30.56 19.57 -16.78
N GLU A 170 31.15 18.53 -16.21
CA GLU A 170 31.96 17.54 -16.93
C GLU A 170 31.30 16.17 -16.80
N GLY A 171 30.65 15.69 -17.86
CA GLY A 171 29.89 14.44 -17.76
C GLY A 171 28.99 14.16 -18.94
N LEU A 172 28.07 13.21 -18.75
CA LEU A 172 27.07 12.89 -19.75
C LEU A 172 26.12 14.08 -19.96
N SER A 173 25.92 14.46 -21.21
CA SER A 173 25.01 15.50 -21.66
C SER A 173 24.14 15.00 -22.82
N TYR A 174 22.99 15.63 -22.99
CA TYR A 174 22.14 15.43 -24.14
C TYR A 174 21.53 16.77 -24.55
N ARG A 175 21.70 17.16 -25.82
CA ARG A 175 21.22 18.44 -26.38
C ARG A 175 21.65 19.68 -25.58
N GLY A 176 22.89 19.70 -25.07
CA GLY A 176 23.44 20.85 -24.34
C GLY A 176 22.99 20.96 -22.87
N SER A 177 22.33 19.94 -22.33
CA SER A 177 21.97 19.84 -20.91
C SER A 177 22.62 18.61 -20.27
N PRO A 178 23.00 18.64 -18.98
CA PRO A 178 23.41 17.45 -18.25
C PRO A 178 22.34 16.35 -18.31
N CYS A 179 22.75 15.12 -18.61
CA CYS A 179 21.86 13.97 -18.71
C CYS A 179 22.60 12.67 -18.38
N GLY A 180 22.87 12.45 -17.09
CA GLY A 180 23.56 11.26 -16.60
C GLY A 180 24.66 11.60 -15.60
N LEU A 181 25.63 10.69 -15.45
CA LEU A 181 26.72 10.83 -14.50
C LEU A 181 27.74 11.90 -14.93
N GLY A 182 28.25 12.64 -13.95
CA GLY A 182 29.32 13.62 -14.14
C GLY A 182 29.70 14.35 -12.86
N GLU A 183 30.47 15.42 -13.04
CA GLU A 183 30.99 16.29 -12.00
C GLU A 183 30.62 17.74 -12.30
N TYR A 184 30.15 18.47 -11.27
CA TYR A 184 29.82 19.89 -11.35
C TYR A 184 30.83 20.71 -10.56
N TYR A 185 31.33 21.77 -11.16
CA TYR A 185 32.28 22.71 -10.60
C TYR A 185 31.70 24.13 -10.54
N ASP A 186 31.99 24.84 -9.45
CA ASP A 186 31.64 26.26 -9.31
C ASP A 186 32.59 27.18 -10.11
N GLU A 187 32.34 28.50 -10.06
CA GLU A 187 33.15 29.51 -10.74
C GLU A 187 34.61 29.58 -10.26
N ASN A 188 34.92 29.00 -9.10
CA ASN A 188 36.25 28.95 -8.52
C ASN A 188 36.94 27.59 -8.77
N ASN A 189 36.35 26.74 -9.62
CA ASN A 189 36.83 25.41 -9.96
C ASN A 189 36.87 24.45 -8.75
N TYR A 190 36.02 24.68 -7.74
CA TYR A 190 35.76 23.71 -6.68
C TYR A 190 34.73 22.68 -7.16
N LEU A 191 35.01 21.40 -6.93
CA LEU A 191 34.02 20.33 -7.11
C LEU A 191 32.89 20.56 -6.11
N ILE A 192 31.65 20.67 -6.60
CA ILE A 192 30.45 20.86 -5.79
C ILE A 192 29.60 19.61 -5.76
N TYR A 193 29.55 18.86 -6.86
CA TYR A 193 28.72 17.66 -6.96
C TYR A 193 29.36 16.61 -7.87
N ARG A 194 29.21 15.34 -7.50
CA ARG A 194 29.53 14.17 -8.31
C ARG A 194 28.36 13.21 -8.24
N GLY A 195 27.76 12.88 -9.36
CA GLY A 195 26.60 12.00 -9.39
C GLY A 195 25.80 12.15 -10.68
N MET A 196 24.55 11.70 -10.65
CA MET A 196 23.66 11.84 -11.80
C MET A 196 23.03 13.24 -11.79
N CYS A 197 23.06 13.89 -12.95
CA CYS A 197 22.46 15.20 -13.16
C CYS A 197 21.57 15.14 -14.39
N VAL A 198 20.34 15.63 -14.27
CA VAL A 198 19.39 15.75 -15.38
C VAL A 198 18.82 17.16 -15.36
N ASP A 199 18.94 17.87 -16.48
CA ASP A 199 18.47 19.27 -16.62
C ASP A 199 18.98 20.19 -15.50
N PHE A 200 20.25 20.05 -15.13
CA PHE A 200 20.94 20.81 -14.06
C PHE A 200 20.43 20.56 -12.63
N TYR A 201 19.61 19.53 -12.44
CA TYR A 201 19.23 19.06 -11.11
C TYR A 201 19.98 17.79 -10.73
N TRP A 202 20.36 17.69 -9.45
CA TRP A 202 20.99 16.51 -8.89
C TRP A 202 19.95 15.42 -8.67
N GLU A 203 20.24 14.22 -9.13
CA GLU A 203 19.29 13.11 -9.22
C GLU A 203 19.99 11.80 -8.82
N GLY A 204 19.21 10.81 -8.38
CA GLY A 204 19.72 9.48 -8.05
C GLY A 204 20.80 9.52 -6.95
N TYR A 205 21.69 8.53 -6.94
CA TYR A 205 22.77 8.50 -5.96
C TYR A 205 23.90 9.47 -6.34
N GLY A 206 24.33 10.31 -5.39
CA GLY A 206 25.41 11.27 -5.61
C GLY A 206 26.00 11.86 -4.34
N GLN A 207 27.13 12.55 -4.52
CA GLN A 207 27.95 13.17 -3.50
C GLN A 207 28.02 14.68 -3.74
N SER A 208 27.72 15.49 -2.74
CA SER A 208 27.98 16.93 -2.74
C SER A 208 29.21 17.25 -1.90
N PHE A 209 29.87 18.35 -2.22
CA PHE A 209 31.13 18.76 -1.62
C PHE A 209 31.07 20.22 -1.18
N PHE A 210 31.85 20.57 -0.16
CA PHE A 210 32.01 21.96 0.22
C PHE A 210 32.78 22.72 -0.88
N PRO A 211 32.46 24.01 -1.13
CA PRO A 211 33.15 24.86 -2.11
C PRO A 211 34.52 25.32 -1.58
N ARG A 212 35.34 24.35 -1.17
CA ARG A 212 36.71 24.53 -0.68
C ARG A 212 37.42 23.18 -0.61
N THR A 213 38.74 23.21 -0.61
CA THR A 213 39.58 22.03 -0.42
C THR A 213 40.35 22.11 0.89
N VAL A 214 40.49 20.98 1.58
CA VAL A 214 41.43 20.83 2.70
C VAL A 214 42.55 19.91 2.23
N GLY A 215 43.79 20.40 2.23
CA GLY A 215 44.94 19.65 1.70
C GLY A 215 44.78 19.25 0.22
N ASN A 216 44.25 20.14 -0.62
CA ASN A 216 43.96 19.92 -2.04
C ASN A 216 42.98 18.76 -2.33
N LYS A 217 42.18 18.34 -1.35
CA LYS A 217 41.14 17.33 -1.53
C LYS A 217 39.75 17.94 -1.34
N PRO A 218 38.79 17.66 -2.24
CA PRO A 218 37.38 17.98 -2.03
C PRO A 218 36.90 17.40 -0.70
N GLN A 219 36.15 18.19 0.06
CA GLN A 219 35.58 17.74 1.33
C GLN A 219 34.12 17.37 1.10
N LEU A 220 33.78 16.11 1.37
CA LEU A 220 32.42 15.59 1.22
C LEU A 220 31.49 16.34 2.19
N ALA A 221 30.39 16.88 1.67
CA ALA A 221 29.37 17.56 2.45
C ALA A 221 28.16 16.66 2.67
N SER A 222 27.73 15.94 1.64
CA SER A 222 26.62 14.98 1.73
C SER A 222 26.77 13.87 0.71
N GLU A 223 26.25 12.69 1.03
CA GLU A 223 26.20 11.54 0.13
C GLU A 223 24.85 10.84 0.29
N GLY A 224 24.17 10.52 -0.81
CA GLY A 224 22.91 9.78 -0.74
C GLY A 224 22.04 9.94 -1.98
N MET A 225 20.74 9.68 -1.80
CA MET A 225 19.73 9.80 -2.85
C MET A 225 19.27 11.25 -3.01
N TRP A 226 19.36 11.76 -4.23
CA TRP A 226 18.94 13.08 -4.66
C TRP A 226 17.72 12.97 -5.56
N CYS A 227 16.81 13.92 -5.42
CA CYS A 227 15.72 14.15 -6.36
C CYS A 227 15.55 15.65 -6.51
N HIS A 228 15.72 16.12 -7.74
CA HIS A 228 15.58 17.52 -8.11
C HIS A 228 16.39 18.50 -7.23
N GLY A 229 17.66 18.17 -6.96
CA GLY A 229 18.57 18.99 -6.16
C GLY A 229 18.37 18.90 -4.64
N ASN A 230 17.40 18.11 -4.16
CA ASN A 230 17.19 17.87 -2.73
C ASN A 230 17.48 16.42 -2.36
N LEU A 231 17.97 16.20 -1.14
CA LEU A 231 18.09 14.84 -0.60
C LEU A 231 16.69 14.26 -0.36
N LEU A 232 16.44 13.10 -0.98
CA LEU A 232 15.18 12.37 -0.94
C LEU A 232 15.48 10.89 -0.71
N GLY A 233 15.62 10.49 0.55
CA GLY A 233 15.87 9.12 0.96
C GLY A 233 17.06 8.99 1.90
N ILE A 234 17.75 7.85 1.86
CA ILE A 234 18.90 7.59 2.73
C ILE A 234 20.05 8.49 2.31
N ALA A 235 20.57 9.26 3.26
CA ALA A 235 21.76 10.08 3.06
C ALA A 235 22.56 10.31 4.36
N ASP A 236 23.85 10.55 4.16
CA ASP A 236 24.84 10.90 5.17
C ASP A 236 25.29 12.35 4.94
N ARG A 237 25.43 13.13 6.02
CA ARG A 237 25.99 14.49 5.99
C ARG A 237 27.21 14.60 6.88
N PHE A 238 28.18 15.36 6.43
CA PHE A 238 29.49 15.48 7.07
C PHE A 238 29.81 16.94 7.38
N ASP A 239 30.63 17.16 8.41
CA ASP A 239 31.26 18.45 8.64
C ASP A 239 32.50 18.64 7.73
N LEU A 240 33.12 19.81 7.81
CA LEU A 240 34.34 20.14 7.05
C LEU A 240 35.55 19.26 7.37
N PHE A 241 35.51 18.50 8.46
CA PHE A 241 36.57 17.59 8.90
C PHE A 241 36.26 16.13 8.55
N GLY A 242 35.13 15.86 7.89
CA GLY A 242 34.68 14.52 7.52
C GLY A 242 33.99 13.75 8.65
N ASN A 243 33.63 14.40 9.76
CA ASN A 243 32.84 13.74 10.81
C ASN A 243 31.37 13.68 10.38
N SER A 244 30.73 12.52 10.56
CA SER A 244 29.31 12.35 10.28
C SER A 244 28.47 13.19 11.24
N LEU A 245 27.80 14.22 10.70
CA LEU A 245 26.84 15.03 11.44
C LEU A 245 25.49 14.33 11.57
N LEU A 246 25.07 13.63 10.52
CA LEU A 246 23.71 13.13 10.42
C LEU A 246 23.64 11.99 9.40
N LYS A 247 22.91 10.93 9.73
CA LYS A 247 22.75 9.72 8.92
C LYS A 247 21.33 9.18 9.05
N GLY A 248 20.62 9.05 7.94
CA GLY A 248 19.29 8.44 7.91
C GLY A 248 18.43 8.90 6.75
N LEU A 249 17.10 8.83 6.93
CA LEU A 249 16.13 9.24 5.92
C LEU A 249 15.97 10.76 5.94
N LEU A 250 16.31 11.39 4.82
CA LEU A 250 16.26 12.83 4.61
C LEU A 250 15.19 13.19 3.58
N LEU A 251 14.39 14.21 3.90
CA LEU A 251 13.46 14.86 2.99
C LEU A 251 13.65 16.37 3.18
N ASN A 252 14.02 17.09 2.13
CA ASN A 252 14.23 18.56 2.17
C ASN A 252 15.12 19.03 3.34
N GLN A 253 16.22 18.31 3.59
CA GLN A 253 17.20 18.58 4.67
C GLN A 253 16.74 18.25 6.10
N GLU A 254 15.51 17.77 6.29
CA GLU A 254 14.99 17.31 7.58
C GLU A 254 15.08 15.80 7.72
N MET A 255 15.33 15.34 8.95
CA MET A 255 15.38 13.91 9.28
C MET A 255 13.99 13.38 9.55
N TYR A 256 13.73 12.19 9.01
CA TYR A 256 12.49 11.46 9.25
C TYR A 256 12.79 10.11 9.85
N GLU A 257 11.96 9.71 10.81
CA GLU A 257 11.94 8.35 11.31
C GLU A 257 11.03 7.50 10.42
N SER A 258 11.40 6.25 10.20
CA SER A 258 10.55 5.28 9.50
C SER A 258 9.36 4.83 10.36
N SER A 259 9.41 5.05 11.68
CA SER A 259 8.28 4.87 12.59
C SER A 259 7.75 6.24 12.99
N LEU A 260 6.45 6.47 12.79
CA LEU A 260 5.78 7.72 13.11
C LEU A 260 4.66 7.46 14.12
N VAL A 261 4.72 8.16 15.25
CA VAL A 261 3.65 8.19 16.25
C VAL A 261 2.87 9.50 16.15
N ILE A 262 1.61 9.42 15.72
CA ILE A 262 0.70 10.55 15.67
C ILE A 262 -0.03 10.68 17.00
N GLN A 263 0.28 11.77 17.72
CA GLN A 263 -0.46 12.17 18.92
C GLN A 263 -1.44 13.33 18.65
N GLY A 264 -1.28 14.03 17.52
CA GLY A 264 -2.04 15.22 17.15
C GLY A 264 -3.35 14.97 16.39
N SER A 265 -3.76 15.99 15.64
CA SER A 265 -5.03 16.05 14.90
C SER A 265 -4.91 15.80 13.40
N ASP A 266 -3.69 15.73 12.87
CA ASP A 266 -3.41 15.62 11.44
C ASP A 266 -2.17 14.76 11.14
N PHE A 267 -1.84 14.67 9.85
CA PHE A 267 -0.69 13.96 9.29
C PHE A 267 0.46 14.90 8.88
N SER A 268 0.57 16.09 9.48
CA SER A 268 1.57 17.10 9.09
C SER A 268 3.01 16.59 9.14
N MET A 269 3.31 15.71 10.10
CA MET A 269 4.64 15.10 10.27
C MET A 269 4.88 13.86 9.40
N ALA A 270 3.90 13.47 8.58
CA ALA A 270 3.97 12.22 7.84
C ALA A 270 4.73 12.37 6.51
N SER A 271 5.70 11.50 6.29
CA SER A 271 6.46 11.43 5.04
C SER A 271 6.13 10.16 4.26
N CYS A 272 6.58 10.09 3.01
CA CYS A 272 6.48 8.88 2.19
C CYS A 272 7.33 7.71 2.73
N PHE A 273 8.24 7.98 3.67
CA PHE A 273 9.15 6.97 4.24
C PHE A 273 8.58 6.21 5.44
N VAL A 274 7.33 6.49 5.84
CA VAL A 274 6.72 5.84 7.00
C VAL A 274 6.49 4.36 6.71
N GLU A 275 7.22 3.51 7.44
CA GLU A 275 7.09 2.06 7.47
C GLU A 275 6.18 1.60 8.61
N GLU A 276 6.18 2.31 9.73
CA GLU A 276 5.26 2.06 10.84
C GLU A 276 4.51 3.34 11.18
N LEU A 277 3.18 3.29 11.08
CA LEU A 277 2.31 4.38 11.46
C LEU A 277 1.51 3.97 12.70
N VAL A 278 1.77 4.65 13.81
CA VAL A 278 1.06 4.47 15.07
C VAL A 278 0.22 5.71 15.35
N VAL A 279 -1.10 5.58 15.46
CA VAL A 279 -1.99 6.63 15.97
C VAL A 279 -2.17 6.38 17.46
N ALA A 280 -1.68 7.30 18.30
CA ALA A 280 -1.78 7.17 19.76
C ALA A 280 -3.23 7.28 20.24
N ASN A 281 -3.49 6.81 21.46
CA ASN A 281 -4.84 6.85 22.04
C ASN A 281 -5.41 8.28 22.03
N ASN A 282 -6.70 8.41 21.72
CA ASN A 282 -7.44 9.68 21.66
C ASN A 282 -7.00 10.67 20.55
N SER A 283 -6.20 10.23 19.57
CA SER A 283 -5.70 11.09 18.49
C SER A 283 -6.57 11.08 17.23
N LEU A 284 -6.31 12.04 16.33
CA LEU A 284 -7.02 12.22 15.05
C LEU A 284 -8.55 12.36 15.16
N ASN A 285 -9.08 12.80 16.30
CA ASN A 285 -10.53 12.79 16.53
C ASN A 285 -11.34 13.78 15.70
N THR A 286 -10.68 14.74 15.05
CA THR A 286 -11.30 15.72 14.13
C THR A 286 -11.24 15.32 12.66
N ILE A 287 -10.41 14.32 12.31
CA ILE A 287 -10.16 13.95 10.91
C ILE A 287 -11.44 13.43 10.24
N GLN A 288 -11.66 13.82 8.98
CA GLN A 288 -12.86 13.42 8.22
C GLN A 288 -12.66 12.17 7.38
N SER A 289 -11.44 11.96 6.86
CA SER A 289 -11.10 10.82 6.03
C SER A 289 -9.62 10.52 6.14
N ILE A 290 -9.27 9.24 6.07
CA ILE A 290 -7.89 8.76 6.04
C ILE A 290 -7.73 7.91 4.78
N ASN A 291 -6.74 8.26 3.98
CA ASN A 291 -6.29 7.45 2.86
C ASN A 291 -4.83 7.08 3.07
N LEU A 292 -4.55 5.80 3.31
CA LEU A 292 -3.20 5.31 3.53
C LEU A 292 -2.45 4.98 2.24
N SER A 293 -3.06 5.11 1.05
CA SER A 293 -2.39 4.82 -0.23
C SER A 293 -1.16 5.70 -0.48
N VAL A 294 -1.02 6.80 0.27
CA VAL A 294 0.15 7.69 0.23
C VAL A 294 1.39 7.12 0.93
N PHE A 295 1.22 6.16 1.85
CA PHE A 295 2.31 5.54 2.60
C PHE A 295 2.73 4.21 1.94
N CYS A 296 3.42 4.31 0.81
CA CYS A 296 3.72 3.13 -0.01
C CYS A 296 4.66 2.12 0.67
N LEU A 297 5.54 2.59 1.58
CA LEU A 297 6.46 1.76 2.36
C LEU A 297 5.83 1.21 3.65
N LEU A 298 4.56 1.52 3.92
CA LEU A 298 3.90 1.17 5.17
C LEU A 298 3.84 -0.35 5.35
N GLN A 299 4.48 -0.84 6.41
CA GLN A 299 4.53 -2.24 6.83
C GLN A 299 3.56 -2.51 7.98
N ARG A 300 3.36 -1.54 8.87
CA ARG A 300 2.50 -1.66 10.05
C ARG A 300 1.63 -0.42 10.22
N PHE A 301 0.32 -0.63 10.33
CA PHE A 301 -0.63 0.41 10.69
C PHE A 301 -1.30 0.05 12.02
N ILE A 302 -1.04 0.84 13.05
CA ILE A 302 -1.54 0.63 14.41
C ILE A 302 -2.32 1.86 14.83
N VAL A 303 -3.56 1.67 15.23
CA VAL A 303 -4.40 2.73 15.82
C VAL A 303 -4.70 2.34 17.25
N GLY A 304 -4.48 3.26 18.19
CA GLY A 304 -4.81 3.12 19.58
C GLY A 304 -6.31 3.19 19.84
N ASP A 305 -6.67 3.32 21.11
CA ASP A 305 -8.05 3.40 21.56
C ASP A 305 -8.61 4.81 21.39
N ASN A 306 -9.92 4.94 21.18
CA ASN A 306 -10.64 6.23 21.14
C ASN A 306 -10.19 7.20 20.03
N CYS A 307 -9.69 6.70 18.91
CA CYS A 307 -9.13 7.50 17.82
C CYS A 307 -10.13 7.76 16.69
N CYS A 308 -9.85 8.76 15.85
CA CYS A 308 -10.52 8.95 14.56
C CYS A 308 -12.06 9.07 14.62
N ARG A 309 -12.63 9.60 15.73
CA ARG A 309 -14.08 9.62 15.99
C ARG A 309 -14.93 10.23 14.86
N LYS A 310 -14.48 11.35 14.26
CA LYS A 310 -15.18 12.03 13.16
C LYS A 310 -14.87 11.45 11.78
N CYS A 311 -13.99 10.46 11.68
CA CYS A 311 -13.60 9.87 10.40
C CYS A 311 -14.80 9.13 9.79
N LYS A 312 -15.12 9.48 8.55
CA LYS A 312 -16.19 8.87 7.76
C LYS A 312 -15.66 7.81 6.80
N ARG A 313 -14.41 7.94 6.36
CA ARG A 313 -13.83 7.04 5.37
C ARG A 313 -12.40 6.68 5.73
N LEU A 314 -12.14 5.38 5.88
CA LEU A 314 -10.80 4.82 5.97
C LEU A 314 -10.55 3.98 4.73
N LEU A 315 -9.52 4.33 3.96
CA LEU A 315 -9.06 3.57 2.80
C LEU A 315 -7.63 3.09 3.06
N ILE A 316 -7.44 1.77 2.98
CA ILE A 316 -6.13 1.12 3.00
C ILE A 316 -5.99 0.37 1.69
N ALA A 317 -5.20 0.93 0.78
CA ALA A 317 -5.06 0.42 -0.58
C ALA A 317 -3.65 0.64 -1.13
N HIS A 318 -3.19 -0.30 -1.95
CA HIS A 318 -1.90 -0.23 -2.65
C HIS A 318 -0.67 -0.15 -1.71
N ASN A 319 -0.81 -0.52 -0.44
CA ASN A 319 0.29 -0.62 0.50
C ASN A 319 0.97 -2.00 0.35
N ASN A 320 1.86 -2.12 -0.65
CA ASN A 320 2.48 -3.40 -1.03
C ASN A 320 3.34 -4.05 0.07
N ALA A 321 3.82 -3.27 1.03
CA ALA A 321 4.63 -3.74 2.16
C ALA A 321 3.80 -4.03 3.42
N LEU A 322 2.51 -3.68 3.45
CA LEU A 322 1.70 -3.72 4.67
C LEU A 322 1.41 -5.16 5.08
N THR A 323 1.90 -5.55 6.26
CA THR A 323 1.71 -6.89 6.82
C THR A 323 0.68 -6.91 7.93
N THR A 324 0.56 -5.82 8.69
CA THR A 324 -0.25 -5.78 9.92
C THR A 324 -1.07 -4.51 9.98
N THR A 325 -2.38 -4.67 10.21
CA THR A 325 -3.29 -3.60 10.59
C THR A 325 -3.97 -3.92 11.91
N ILE A 326 -3.79 -3.07 12.91
CA ILE A 326 -4.40 -3.19 14.23
C ILE A 326 -5.16 -1.90 14.54
N ILE A 327 -6.45 -2.03 14.84
CA ILE A 327 -7.30 -0.92 15.27
C ILE A 327 -7.71 -1.18 16.71
N GLY A 328 -7.41 -0.23 17.61
CA GLY A 328 -7.78 -0.27 19.03
C GLY A 328 -9.28 -0.18 19.27
N ASN A 329 -9.67 -0.16 20.54
CA ASN A 329 -11.06 -0.12 20.97
C ASN A 329 -11.66 1.27 20.79
N TYR A 330 -12.95 1.33 20.49
CA TYR A 330 -13.72 2.58 20.39
C TYR A 330 -13.15 3.59 19.39
N SER A 331 -12.45 3.09 18.36
CA SER A 331 -11.84 3.90 17.30
C SER A 331 -12.74 3.91 16.05
N PHE A 332 -12.68 5.01 15.30
CA PHE A 332 -13.54 5.23 14.12
C PHE A 332 -15.03 5.11 14.43
N THR A 333 -15.49 5.72 15.53
CA THR A 333 -16.91 5.74 15.91
C THR A 333 -17.23 6.96 16.76
N THR A 334 -18.49 7.43 16.72
CA THR A 334 -19.02 8.36 17.73
C THR A 334 -19.95 7.70 18.75
N HIS A 335 -20.29 6.43 18.57
CA HIS A 335 -21.30 5.71 19.36
C HIS A 335 -20.68 4.63 20.26
N GLY A 336 -19.45 4.18 19.96
CA GLY A 336 -18.81 3.11 20.71
C GLY A 336 -19.60 1.80 20.61
N ASN A 337 -19.74 1.08 21.72
CA ASN A 337 -20.54 -0.15 21.78
C ASN A 337 -21.88 0.03 22.50
N SER A 338 -22.37 1.26 22.68
CA SER A 338 -23.67 1.50 23.33
C SER A 338 -24.83 1.06 22.42
N LEU A 339 -25.47 -0.05 22.78
CA LEU A 339 -26.60 -0.60 22.03
C LEU A 339 -27.79 0.37 22.00
N GLU A 340 -28.04 1.09 23.10
CA GLU A 340 -29.10 2.08 23.19
C GLU A 340 -28.89 3.21 22.16
N LEU A 341 -27.69 3.80 22.13
CA LEU A 341 -27.35 4.88 21.20
C LEU A 341 -27.36 4.42 19.75
N LEU A 342 -26.85 3.21 19.47
CA LEU A 342 -26.90 2.65 18.13
C LEU A 342 -28.37 2.54 17.69
N LEU A 343 -29.21 1.83 18.46
CA LEU A 343 -30.60 1.61 18.09
C LEU A 343 -31.41 2.92 17.96
N SER A 344 -31.23 3.90 18.85
CA SER A 344 -31.94 5.18 18.80
C SER A 344 -31.60 6.03 17.56
N ASP A 345 -30.33 6.00 17.14
CA ASP A 345 -29.81 6.93 16.12
C ASP A 345 -29.70 6.31 14.72
N SER A 346 -30.26 5.10 14.53
CA SER A 346 -30.16 4.28 13.31
C SER A 346 -30.27 5.07 11.99
N ASN A 347 -31.29 5.91 11.84
CA ASN A 347 -31.51 6.70 10.62
C ASN A 347 -30.45 7.80 10.43
N ALA A 348 -29.97 8.42 11.52
CA ALA A 348 -28.91 9.43 11.46
C ALA A 348 -27.56 8.78 11.11
N ILE A 349 -27.30 7.58 11.64
CA ILE A 349 -26.10 6.79 11.35
C ILE A 349 -26.04 6.43 9.86
N LEU A 350 -27.09 5.78 9.34
CA LEU A 350 -27.13 5.31 7.95
C LEU A 350 -26.98 6.44 6.92
N ARG A 351 -27.47 7.66 7.22
CA ARG A 351 -27.29 8.83 6.34
C ARG A 351 -25.83 9.29 6.21
N LYS A 352 -24.97 8.99 7.18
CA LYS A 352 -23.55 9.41 7.15
C LYS A 352 -22.71 8.60 6.18
N ARG A 353 -23.18 7.42 5.74
CA ARG A 353 -22.51 6.54 4.76
C ARG A 353 -21.03 6.31 5.07
N LYS A 354 -20.71 5.99 6.32
CA LYS A 354 -19.32 5.77 6.73
C LYS A 354 -18.81 4.41 6.23
N ALA A 355 -17.57 4.38 5.74
CA ALA A 355 -17.01 3.24 5.02
C ALA A 355 -15.55 2.94 5.39
N PHE A 356 -15.25 1.64 5.56
CA PHE A 356 -13.89 1.14 5.72
C PHE A 356 -13.57 0.16 4.58
N LEU A 357 -12.61 0.54 3.74
CA LEU A 357 -12.26 -0.17 2.52
C LEU A 357 -10.80 -0.64 2.60
N ILE A 358 -10.60 -1.94 2.39
CA ILE A 358 -9.30 -2.60 2.33
C ILE A 358 -9.19 -3.30 0.97
N ARG A 359 -8.21 -2.92 0.15
CA ARG A 359 -8.00 -3.53 -1.18
C ARG A 359 -6.55 -3.53 -1.61
N ASP A 360 -6.18 -4.45 -2.51
CA ASP A 360 -4.88 -4.44 -3.19
C ASP A 360 -3.69 -4.47 -2.20
N LEU A 361 -3.75 -5.39 -1.23
CA LEU A 361 -2.71 -5.56 -0.20
C LEU A 361 -2.06 -6.95 -0.33
N PRO A 362 -1.03 -7.09 -1.18
CA PRO A 362 -0.45 -8.38 -1.51
C PRO A 362 0.29 -9.06 -0.35
N ARG A 363 0.57 -8.35 0.75
CA ARG A 363 1.33 -8.85 1.91
C ARG A 363 0.59 -8.75 3.24
N LEU A 364 -0.66 -8.29 3.27
CA LEU A 364 -1.38 -8.15 4.55
C LEU A 364 -1.64 -9.54 5.14
N GLU A 365 -1.14 -9.79 6.34
CA GLU A 365 -1.27 -11.08 7.05
C GLU A 365 -2.28 -10.98 8.20
N ILE A 366 -2.34 -9.85 8.89
CA ILE A 366 -3.11 -9.68 10.12
C ILE A 366 -4.00 -8.43 10.03
N LEU A 367 -5.30 -8.64 10.22
CA LEU A 367 -6.28 -7.58 10.45
C LEU A 367 -6.95 -7.79 11.81
N GLN A 368 -6.74 -6.86 12.74
CA GLN A 368 -7.36 -6.86 14.06
C GLN A 368 -8.11 -5.57 14.32
N ILE A 369 -9.34 -5.68 14.81
CA ILE A 369 -10.23 -4.55 15.11
C ILE A 369 -10.77 -4.71 16.51
N GLY A 370 -10.58 -3.68 17.34
CA GLY A 370 -10.98 -3.64 18.74
C GLY A 370 -12.49 -3.52 18.95
N VAL A 371 -12.90 -3.64 20.21
CA VAL A 371 -14.29 -3.56 20.68
C VAL A 371 -14.85 -2.17 20.39
N GLY A 372 -16.08 -2.08 19.90
CA GLY A 372 -16.80 -0.82 19.64
C GLY A 372 -16.34 -0.07 18.39
N SER A 373 -15.26 -0.51 17.74
CA SER A 373 -14.68 0.20 16.61
C SER A 373 -15.54 0.04 15.35
N PHE A 374 -15.64 1.12 14.57
CA PHE A 374 -16.48 1.18 13.36
C PHE A 374 -17.97 0.84 13.61
N SER A 375 -18.50 1.00 14.82
CA SER A 375 -19.89 0.62 15.13
C SER A 375 -20.94 1.40 14.32
N ASP A 376 -20.63 2.64 13.94
CA ASP A 376 -21.49 3.49 13.11
C ASP A 376 -21.10 3.50 11.62
N TYR A 377 -20.33 2.50 11.19
CA TYR A 377 -20.02 2.26 9.78
C TYR A 377 -21.03 1.30 9.16
N CYS A 378 -21.45 1.63 7.93
CA CYS A 378 -22.42 0.85 7.17
C CYS A 378 -21.78 0.11 5.99
N GLU A 379 -20.49 0.32 5.74
CA GLU A 379 -19.73 -0.35 4.69
C GLU A 379 -18.37 -0.84 5.21
N PHE A 380 -18.09 -2.11 4.93
CA PHE A 380 -16.83 -2.78 5.19
C PHE A 380 -16.51 -3.69 4.01
N SER A 381 -15.36 -3.50 3.38
CA SER A 381 -14.93 -4.29 2.23
C SER A 381 -13.49 -4.75 2.38
N VAL A 382 -13.24 -6.00 1.98
CA VAL A 382 -11.93 -6.64 1.95
C VAL A 382 -11.79 -7.35 0.61
N THR A 383 -10.95 -6.83 -0.28
CA THR A 383 -10.69 -7.40 -1.62
C THR A 383 -9.21 -7.52 -1.89
N ASP A 384 -8.80 -8.48 -2.73
CA ASP A 384 -7.42 -8.57 -3.24
C ASP A 384 -6.32 -8.53 -2.15
N VAL A 385 -6.53 -9.34 -1.10
CA VAL A 385 -5.62 -9.50 0.06
C VAL A 385 -5.16 -10.96 0.21
N PRO A 386 -4.43 -11.52 -0.76
CA PRO A 386 -4.21 -12.97 -0.88
C PRO A 386 -3.42 -13.59 0.27
N GLN A 387 -2.60 -12.82 0.99
CA GLN A 387 -1.75 -13.31 2.09
C GLN A 387 -2.43 -13.23 3.48
N LEU A 388 -3.69 -12.79 3.55
CA LEU A 388 -4.36 -12.59 4.83
C LEU A 388 -4.52 -13.91 5.58
N ILE A 389 -3.92 -14.00 6.77
CA ILE A 389 -3.87 -15.21 7.61
C ILE A 389 -4.99 -15.17 8.65
N SER A 390 -5.27 -14.01 9.25
CA SER A 390 -6.23 -13.87 10.33
C SER A 390 -7.01 -12.56 10.27
N ILE A 391 -8.33 -12.67 10.45
CA ILE A 391 -9.23 -11.54 10.72
C ILE A 391 -9.82 -11.71 12.11
N GLY A 392 -9.64 -10.70 12.96
CA GLY A 392 -10.29 -10.58 14.26
C GLY A 392 -11.04 -9.27 14.38
N ILE A 393 -12.35 -9.33 14.64
CA ILE A 393 -13.21 -8.16 14.80
C ILE A 393 -13.89 -8.25 16.16
N GLY A 394 -13.61 -7.33 17.06
CA GLY A 394 -14.14 -7.33 18.43
C GLY A 394 -13.68 -8.53 19.26
N ARG A 395 -14.43 -8.82 20.32
CA ARG A 395 -14.24 -9.96 21.24
C ARG A 395 -15.50 -10.81 21.28
N SER A 396 -15.33 -12.13 21.22
CA SER A 396 -16.43 -13.11 21.33
C SER A 396 -16.50 -13.69 22.75
N GLY A 397 -17.66 -13.65 23.39
CA GLY A 397 -17.89 -14.01 24.79
C GLY A 397 -17.84 -15.52 25.09
N GLN A 398 -16.64 -16.06 25.31
CA GLN A 398 -16.44 -17.34 26.03
C GLN A 398 -15.23 -17.29 27.00
N GLN A 399 -14.48 -16.17 27.06
CA GLN A 399 -13.17 -16.18 27.71
C GLN A 399 -13.08 -15.47 29.07
N GLU A 400 -13.97 -14.54 29.48
CA GLU A 400 -13.81 -13.86 30.78
C GLU A 400 -15.13 -13.41 31.43
N LYS A 401 -15.10 -13.24 32.76
CA LYS A 401 -16.19 -12.85 33.67
C LYS A 401 -16.79 -11.44 33.43
N GLN A 402 -16.44 -10.77 32.32
CA GLN A 402 -17.05 -9.52 31.89
C GLN A 402 -17.57 -9.67 30.46
N ILE A 403 -18.89 -9.76 30.34
CA ILE A 403 -19.62 -9.80 29.07
C ILE A 403 -19.52 -8.41 28.45
N GLY A 404 -18.57 -8.19 27.55
CA GLY A 404 -18.43 -6.94 26.80
C GLY A 404 -18.94 -7.08 25.37
N ILE A 405 -20.01 -6.36 25.02
CA ILE A 405 -20.52 -6.33 23.63
C ILE A 405 -19.56 -5.56 22.72
N SER A 406 -19.31 -6.09 21.51
CA SER A 406 -18.36 -5.50 20.56
C SER A 406 -19.03 -4.51 19.61
N CYS A 407 -20.20 -4.83 19.06
CA CYS A 407 -20.97 -3.92 18.21
C CYS A 407 -20.20 -3.38 16.97
N CYS A 408 -19.14 -4.03 16.52
CA CYS A 408 -18.35 -3.55 15.38
C CYS A 408 -19.17 -3.68 14.10
N PHE A 409 -19.11 -2.69 13.20
CA PHE A 409 -19.86 -2.71 11.93
C PHE A 409 -21.36 -2.98 12.09
N PHE A 410 -21.98 -2.43 13.13
CA PHE A 410 -23.35 -2.74 13.54
C PHE A 410 -24.37 -2.57 12.40
N TYR A 411 -24.14 -1.59 11.51
CA TYR A 411 -25.02 -1.23 10.39
C TYR A 411 -24.59 -1.77 9.02
N CYS A 412 -23.52 -2.55 8.94
CA CYS A 412 -23.16 -3.17 7.68
C CYS A 412 -24.26 -4.14 7.23
N SER A 413 -24.63 -4.11 5.94
CA SER A 413 -25.64 -5.01 5.39
C SER A 413 -25.04 -6.34 4.92
N ARG A 414 -23.74 -6.36 4.59
CA ARG A 414 -23.07 -7.50 3.99
C ARG A 414 -21.70 -7.73 4.63
N LEU A 415 -21.30 -9.00 4.72
CA LEU A 415 -19.95 -9.42 5.05
C LEU A 415 -19.50 -10.47 4.04
N PHE A 416 -18.68 -10.05 3.08
CA PHE A 416 -18.18 -10.94 2.02
C PHE A 416 -16.67 -11.11 2.17
N LEU A 417 -16.26 -12.34 2.42
CA LEU A 417 -14.87 -12.77 2.38
C LEU A 417 -14.73 -13.84 1.30
N LYS A 418 -14.05 -13.47 0.21
CA LYS A 418 -13.85 -14.31 -0.97
C LYS A 418 -12.38 -14.32 -1.39
N GLU A 419 -11.93 -15.43 -1.98
CA GLU A 419 -10.59 -15.57 -2.56
C GLU A 419 -9.46 -15.25 -1.56
N LEU A 420 -9.54 -15.82 -0.36
CA LEU A 420 -8.52 -15.67 0.68
C LEU A 420 -7.75 -17.00 0.85
N PRO A 421 -6.74 -17.28 0.01
CA PRO A 421 -6.09 -18.58 -0.04
C PRO A 421 -5.28 -18.92 1.22
N GLN A 422 -4.82 -17.92 1.97
CA GLN A 422 -4.00 -18.10 3.17
C GLN A 422 -4.76 -18.01 4.50
N ILE A 423 -6.03 -17.61 4.50
CA ILE A 423 -6.75 -17.33 5.74
C ILE A 423 -6.97 -18.62 6.53
N LYS A 424 -6.68 -18.56 7.83
CA LYS A 424 -6.81 -19.69 8.76
C LYS A 424 -7.91 -19.46 9.78
N THR A 425 -8.11 -18.20 10.20
CA THR A 425 -9.03 -17.87 11.28
C THR A 425 -9.85 -16.61 10.97
N VAL A 426 -11.16 -16.72 11.15
CA VAL A 426 -12.10 -15.59 11.17
C VAL A 426 -12.77 -15.56 12.53
N LYS A 427 -12.63 -14.46 13.25
CA LYS A 427 -13.27 -14.23 14.55
C LYS A 427 -14.11 -12.94 14.50
N ILE A 428 -15.38 -13.07 14.88
CA ILE A 428 -16.34 -11.97 14.93
C ILE A 428 -16.88 -11.88 16.35
N GLY A 429 -16.78 -10.70 16.95
CA GLY A 429 -17.14 -10.43 18.34
C GLY A 429 -18.61 -10.11 18.52
N ASP A 430 -19.07 -10.19 19.77
CA ASP A 430 -20.49 -10.14 20.11
C ASP A 430 -21.18 -8.86 19.59
N TYR A 431 -22.39 -9.01 19.03
CA TYR A 431 -23.21 -7.96 18.42
C TYR A 431 -22.55 -7.24 17.21
N SER A 432 -21.42 -7.75 16.70
CA SER A 432 -20.85 -7.21 15.47
C SER A 432 -21.68 -7.63 14.26
N PHE A 433 -21.74 -6.79 13.23
CA PHE A 433 -22.55 -7.07 12.03
C PHE A 433 -24.03 -7.34 12.37
N TYR A 434 -24.57 -6.65 13.38
CA TYR A 434 -25.91 -6.89 13.94
C TYR A 434 -27.03 -6.83 12.88
N HIS A 435 -26.96 -5.85 11.96
CA HIS A 435 -27.93 -5.66 10.86
C HIS A 435 -27.57 -6.37 9.55
N THR A 436 -26.48 -7.15 9.52
CA THR A 436 -26.01 -7.83 8.31
C THR A 436 -26.94 -8.97 7.93
N ASN A 437 -27.31 -9.02 6.66
CA ASN A 437 -28.26 -9.99 6.12
C ASN A 437 -27.65 -10.89 5.04
N SER A 438 -26.48 -10.55 4.51
CA SER A 438 -25.81 -11.40 3.53
C SER A 438 -24.39 -11.67 3.97
N VAL A 439 -24.10 -12.93 4.23
CA VAL A 439 -22.79 -13.39 4.68
C VAL A 439 -22.28 -14.42 3.69
N LEU A 440 -21.08 -14.17 3.15
CA LEU A 440 -20.44 -15.03 2.17
C LEU A 440 -19.02 -15.35 2.61
N PHE A 441 -18.75 -16.63 2.76
CA PHE A 441 -17.42 -17.19 2.96
C PHE A 441 -17.14 -18.15 1.79
N CYS A 442 -16.30 -17.71 0.85
CA CYS A 442 -16.06 -18.44 -0.40
C CYS A 442 -14.57 -18.58 -0.74
N ASN A 443 -14.16 -19.75 -1.22
CA ASN A 443 -12.80 -20.00 -1.75
C ASN A 443 -11.70 -19.67 -0.72
N MET A 444 -11.76 -20.35 0.43
CA MET A 444 -10.77 -20.22 1.51
C MET A 444 -10.21 -21.59 1.90
N PRO A 445 -9.31 -22.15 1.08
CA PRO A 445 -8.85 -23.54 1.20
C PRO A 445 -8.12 -23.86 2.51
N LYS A 446 -7.50 -22.87 3.17
CA LYS A 446 -6.75 -23.04 4.43
C LYS A 446 -7.54 -22.64 5.68
N LEU A 447 -8.80 -22.24 5.54
CA LEU A 447 -9.60 -21.78 6.65
C LEU A 447 -9.88 -22.95 7.61
N LEU A 448 -9.51 -22.78 8.88
CA LEU A 448 -9.66 -23.80 9.92
C LEU A 448 -10.82 -23.50 10.86
N PHE A 449 -10.95 -22.23 11.25
CA PHE A 449 -11.89 -21.82 12.30
C PHE A 449 -12.66 -20.57 11.91
N ILE A 450 -13.98 -20.67 12.05
CA ILE A 450 -14.88 -19.52 12.07
C ILE A 450 -15.50 -19.47 13.47
N ILE A 451 -15.35 -18.33 14.16
CA ILE A 451 -15.94 -18.09 15.48
C ILE A 451 -16.80 -16.83 15.37
N VAL A 452 -18.09 -16.98 15.70
CA VAL A 452 -19.08 -15.91 15.65
C VAL A 452 -19.66 -15.71 17.04
N GLY A 453 -19.53 -14.47 17.54
CA GLY A 453 -20.02 -14.04 18.84
C GLY A 453 -21.54 -13.99 18.97
N ASN A 454 -22.02 -13.74 20.18
CA ASN A 454 -23.45 -13.66 20.51
C ASN A 454 -24.10 -12.51 19.74
N GLY A 455 -25.32 -12.69 19.23
CA GLY A 455 -26.10 -11.60 18.63
C GLY A 455 -25.53 -11.03 17.32
N CYS A 456 -24.55 -11.70 16.69
CA CYS A 456 -24.11 -11.34 15.36
C CYS A 456 -25.18 -11.70 14.33
N PHE A 457 -25.37 -10.90 13.27
CA PHE A 457 -26.36 -11.20 12.21
C PHE A 457 -27.79 -11.38 12.77
N PHE A 458 -28.10 -10.71 13.88
CA PHE A 458 -29.32 -10.96 14.66
C PHE A 458 -30.56 -10.35 14.00
N ARG A 459 -30.45 -9.12 13.50
CA ARG A 459 -31.53 -8.43 12.79
C ARG A 459 -31.13 -8.18 11.34
N SER A 460 -32.12 -8.00 10.50
CA SER A 460 -31.90 -7.48 9.16
C SER A 460 -32.79 -6.26 8.95
N LEU A 461 -32.23 -5.25 8.27
CA LEU A 461 -33.01 -4.15 7.71
C LEU A 461 -33.75 -4.57 6.41
N HIS A 462 -33.52 -5.79 5.92
CA HIS A 462 -34.07 -6.35 4.70
C HIS A 462 -34.70 -7.74 4.95
N TYR A 463 -35.64 -8.16 4.10
CA TYR A 463 -36.23 -9.49 4.22
C TYR A 463 -35.27 -10.58 3.70
N LYS A 464 -35.27 -11.75 4.35
CA LYS A 464 -34.57 -12.99 3.93
C LYS A 464 -33.04 -12.93 3.93
N GLY A 465 -32.43 -12.99 5.11
CA GLY A 465 -30.98 -13.12 5.23
C GLY A 465 -30.43 -14.44 4.65
N ARG A 466 -29.18 -14.43 4.17
CA ARG A 466 -28.51 -15.58 3.56
C ARG A 466 -27.09 -15.74 4.10
N LEU A 467 -26.74 -16.97 4.46
CA LEU A 467 -25.38 -17.40 4.79
C LEU A 467 -24.91 -18.43 3.76
N VAL A 468 -23.77 -18.18 3.12
CA VAL A 468 -23.15 -19.09 2.15
C VAL A 468 -21.76 -19.47 2.62
N LEU A 469 -21.53 -20.76 2.78
CA LEU A 469 -20.25 -21.39 3.04
C LEU A 469 -19.88 -22.23 1.82
N GLN A 470 -18.92 -21.78 1.01
CA GLN A 470 -18.59 -22.44 -0.25
C GLN A 470 -17.08 -22.65 -0.41
N ASN A 471 -16.68 -23.86 -0.83
CA ASN A 471 -15.28 -24.21 -1.09
C ASN A 471 -14.36 -23.93 0.10
N LEU A 472 -14.69 -24.58 1.23
CA LEU A 472 -13.97 -24.48 2.50
C LEU A 472 -13.44 -25.88 2.92
N PRO A 473 -12.55 -26.50 2.12
CA PRO A 473 -12.16 -27.91 2.27
C PRO A 473 -11.49 -28.23 3.62
N SER A 474 -10.75 -27.28 4.20
CA SER A 474 -10.03 -27.48 5.48
C SER A 474 -10.80 -27.03 6.72
N LEU A 475 -12.04 -26.57 6.55
CA LEU A 475 -12.81 -25.98 7.65
C LEU A 475 -13.08 -27.03 8.73
N ALA A 476 -12.42 -26.89 9.87
CA ALA A 476 -12.44 -27.85 10.97
C ALA A 476 -13.56 -27.56 11.97
N ALA A 477 -13.81 -26.29 12.27
CA ALA A 477 -14.92 -25.90 13.14
C ALA A 477 -15.55 -24.57 12.73
N PHE A 478 -16.88 -24.56 12.80
CA PHE A 478 -17.71 -23.36 12.75
C PHE A 478 -18.45 -23.27 14.08
N THR A 479 -18.09 -22.27 14.88
CA THR A 479 -18.65 -22.03 16.21
C THR A 479 -19.50 -20.78 16.14
N SER A 480 -20.77 -20.91 16.52
CA SER A 480 -21.67 -19.77 16.68
C SER A 480 -22.17 -19.76 18.12
N LEU A 481 -22.15 -18.59 18.77
CA LEU A 481 -22.71 -18.40 20.10
C LEU A 481 -24.21 -18.08 20.02
N GLU A 482 -24.88 -18.02 21.17
CA GLU A 482 -26.32 -17.78 21.27
C GLU A 482 -26.78 -16.59 20.42
N GLN A 483 -27.99 -16.67 19.86
CA GLN A 483 -28.63 -15.59 19.11
C GLN A 483 -27.82 -15.08 17.89
N SER A 484 -26.81 -15.81 17.45
CA SER A 484 -26.11 -15.48 16.20
C SER A 484 -26.90 -16.00 15.00
N PHE A 485 -26.96 -15.26 13.88
CA PHE A 485 -27.69 -15.66 12.66
C PHE A 485 -29.22 -15.72 12.76
N VAL A 486 -29.84 -15.08 13.76
CA VAL A 486 -31.31 -15.03 13.91
C VAL A 486 -32.00 -14.51 12.65
N SER A 487 -31.37 -13.58 11.90
CA SER A 487 -31.95 -13.02 10.67
C SER A 487 -31.73 -13.87 9.41
N ILE A 488 -30.95 -14.95 9.48
CA ILE A 488 -30.62 -15.78 8.31
C ILE A 488 -31.75 -16.76 8.03
N HIS A 489 -32.33 -16.65 6.83
CA HIS A 489 -33.42 -17.49 6.34
C HIS A 489 -32.94 -18.64 5.45
N SER A 490 -31.78 -18.48 4.81
CA SER A 490 -31.20 -19.47 3.91
C SER A 490 -29.74 -19.74 4.28
N LEU A 491 -29.41 -21.00 4.48
CA LEU A 491 -28.05 -21.50 4.70
C LEU A 491 -27.66 -22.45 3.55
N THR A 492 -26.61 -22.09 2.82
CA THR A 492 -26.02 -22.93 1.78
C THR A 492 -24.61 -23.37 2.20
N ILE A 493 -24.36 -24.67 2.22
CA ILE A 493 -23.03 -25.25 2.49
C ILE A 493 -22.61 -26.14 1.32
N LYS A 494 -21.56 -25.74 0.61
CA LYS A 494 -21.01 -26.46 -0.56
C LYS A 494 -19.52 -26.71 -0.37
N ASN A 495 -19.07 -27.94 -0.57
CA ASN A 495 -17.66 -28.32 -0.50
C ASN A 495 -16.97 -27.92 0.84
N ALA A 496 -17.51 -28.44 1.94
CA ALA A 496 -16.96 -28.30 3.30
C ALA A 496 -17.02 -29.67 4.02
N PRO A 497 -16.07 -30.59 3.73
CA PRO A 497 -16.17 -32.00 4.10
C PRO A 497 -15.81 -32.32 5.55
N LEU A 498 -15.05 -31.45 6.22
CA LEU A 498 -14.57 -31.63 7.60
C LEU A 498 -15.31 -30.77 8.64
N LEU A 499 -16.42 -30.14 8.22
CA LEU A 499 -17.13 -29.17 9.04
C LEU A 499 -17.72 -29.82 10.29
N LYS A 500 -17.09 -29.60 11.44
CA LYS A 500 -17.72 -29.80 12.75
C LYS A 500 -18.51 -28.53 13.09
N LEU A 501 -19.82 -28.62 12.89
CA LEU A 501 -20.73 -27.56 13.27
C LEU A 501 -20.91 -27.61 14.80
N ARG A 502 -20.41 -26.59 15.51
CA ARG A 502 -20.70 -26.34 16.92
C ARG A 502 -21.62 -25.13 16.99
N VAL A 503 -22.89 -25.40 16.75
CA VAL A 503 -23.94 -24.41 16.67
C VAL A 503 -25.03 -24.90 17.59
N ASP A 504 -25.43 -24.08 18.56
CA ASP A 504 -26.74 -24.25 19.17
C ASP A 504 -27.77 -23.75 18.14
N VAL A 505 -28.31 -24.70 17.37
CA VAL A 505 -29.21 -24.42 16.26
C VAL A 505 -30.51 -23.78 16.74
N LEU A 506 -30.96 -24.14 17.95
CA LEU A 506 -32.20 -23.63 18.53
C LEU A 506 -32.07 -22.15 18.91
N SER A 507 -30.92 -21.72 19.43
CA SER A 507 -30.70 -20.32 19.80
C SER A 507 -30.12 -19.45 18.69
N SER A 508 -29.40 -20.02 17.73
CA SER A 508 -28.73 -19.26 16.65
C SER A 508 -29.64 -19.06 15.43
N PHE A 509 -30.19 -20.14 14.85
CA PHE A 509 -30.82 -20.11 13.52
C PHE A 509 -32.36 -20.02 13.58
N TRP A 510 -32.91 -19.07 14.35
CA TRP A 510 -34.35 -19.02 14.62
C TRP A 510 -35.21 -18.81 13.36
N SER A 511 -34.77 -17.99 12.40
CA SER A 511 -35.54 -17.72 11.17
C SER A 511 -35.19 -18.63 9.99
N LEU A 512 -34.43 -19.70 10.21
CA LEU A 512 -33.94 -20.55 9.12
C LEU A 512 -35.07 -21.39 8.51
N HIS A 513 -35.34 -21.17 7.22
CA HIS A 513 -36.36 -21.90 6.46
C HIS A 513 -35.78 -22.77 5.35
N HIS A 514 -34.61 -22.42 4.82
CA HIS A 514 -33.98 -23.13 3.71
C HIS A 514 -32.57 -23.56 4.09
N LEU A 515 -32.31 -24.87 3.98
CA LEU A 515 -31.02 -25.47 4.23
C LEU A 515 -30.60 -26.29 3.01
N GLU A 516 -29.49 -25.91 2.38
CA GLU A 516 -28.91 -26.59 1.23
C GLU A 516 -27.53 -27.14 1.61
N LEU A 517 -27.37 -28.47 1.56
CA LEU A 517 -26.15 -29.18 1.96
C LEU A 517 -25.64 -30.05 0.80
N GLU A 518 -24.52 -29.67 0.21
CA GLU A 518 -23.81 -30.46 -0.82
C GLU A 518 -22.51 -31.07 -0.25
N SER A 519 -22.58 -31.67 0.94
CA SER A 519 -21.44 -32.31 1.61
C SER A 519 -21.81 -33.69 2.14
N THR A 520 -21.04 -34.71 1.77
CA THR A 520 -21.33 -36.12 2.07
C THR A 520 -20.96 -36.57 3.49
N LYS A 521 -20.38 -35.68 4.33
CA LYS A 521 -19.86 -36.01 5.68
C LYS A 521 -20.08 -34.93 6.74
N LEU A 522 -21.25 -34.28 6.77
CA LEU A 522 -21.59 -33.35 7.86
C LEU A 522 -21.86 -34.11 9.16
N LYS A 523 -21.01 -33.90 10.18
CA LYS A 523 -21.30 -34.32 11.55
C LYS A 523 -21.80 -33.11 12.32
N VAL A 524 -23.11 -32.91 12.31
CA VAL A 524 -23.78 -31.87 13.10
C VAL A 524 -23.78 -32.34 14.56
N VAL A 525 -23.09 -31.62 15.43
CA VAL A 525 -23.20 -31.82 16.88
C VAL A 525 -24.09 -30.71 17.41
N LEU A 526 -25.39 -31.01 17.50
CA LEU A 526 -26.34 -30.18 18.20
C LEU A 526 -26.02 -30.30 19.70
N ARG A 527 -25.76 -29.17 20.35
CA ARG A 527 -25.68 -29.10 21.81
C ARG A 527 -26.81 -28.24 22.32
#